data_AF-A0A963V3U1-F1
#
_entry.id   AF-A0A963V3U1-F1
#
_cell.length_a   1.000
_cell.length_b   1.000
_cell.length_c   1.000
_cell.angle_alpha   90.00
_cell.angle_beta   90.00
_cell.angle_gamma   90.00
#
_symmetry.space_group_name_H-M   'P 1'
#
loop_
_entity.id
_entity.type
_entity.pdbx_description
1 polymer ?
#
loop_
_entity_poly.entity_id
_entity_poly.type
_entity_poly.pdbx_seq_one_letter_code
_entity_poly.pdbx_strand_id
1 'polypeptide(L)'
;MAQYPTSFDKEGLLHCARGELFGPGNAQLPAPPMLMMDRITDISEDRGEHGKGHVVAEFDITPDLWFFDCHFPGNPIMPGCLGL
;
A
#
# COMPACT_ATOMS: atom_id res chain seq x y z
N MET A 1 -10.40 9.26 19.20
CA MET A 1 -10.04 9.77 17.86
C MET A 1 -8.62 9.29 17.61
N ALA A 2 -8.43 8.39 16.64
CA ALA A 2 -7.12 7.78 16.38
C ALA A 2 -6.04 8.85 16.18
N GLN A 3 -4.88 8.63 16.80
CA GLN A 3 -3.76 9.57 16.87
C GLN A 3 -2.84 9.47 15.63
N TYR A 4 -3.41 9.17 14.45
CA TYR A 4 -2.67 8.97 13.21
C TYR A 4 -3.25 9.81 12.07
N PRO A 5 -2.43 10.18 11.06
CA PRO A 5 -2.91 10.85 9.86
C PRO A 5 -4.00 10.03 9.13
N THR A 6 -4.89 10.73 8.43
CA THR A 6 -5.90 10.12 7.55
C THR A 6 -5.39 9.90 6.12
N SER A 7 -4.11 10.14 5.86
CA SER A 7 -3.44 9.89 4.59
C SER A 7 -1.94 9.68 4.81
N PHE A 8 -1.31 8.91 3.92
CA PHE A 8 0.11 8.57 3.97
C PHE A 8 0.70 8.66 2.57
N ASP A 9 1.83 9.33 2.44
CA ASP A 9 2.64 9.34 1.22
C ASP A 9 3.61 8.13 1.19
N LYS A 10 4.42 8.03 0.13
CA LYS A 10 5.33 6.90 -0.05
C LYS A 10 6.29 6.73 1.11
N GLU A 11 6.83 7.83 1.64
CA GLU A 11 7.78 7.76 2.75
C GLU A 11 7.07 7.32 4.03
N GLY A 12 5.85 7.80 4.29
CA GLY A 12 5.02 7.31 5.40
C GLY A 12 4.77 5.80 5.36
N LEU A 13 4.57 5.24 4.16
CA LEU A 13 4.44 3.78 4.00
C LEU A 13 5.76 3.05 4.22
N LEU A 14 6.89 3.63 3.79
CA LEU A 14 8.22 3.06 4.04
C LEU A 14 8.60 3.11 5.53
N HIS A 15 8.23 4.17 6.26
CA HIS A 15 8.33 4.22 7.72
C HIS A 15 7.57 3.05 8.37
N CYS A 16 6.37 2.74 7.88
CA CYS A 16 5.61 1.58 8.34
C CYS A 16 6.33 0.26 8.04
N ALA A 17 6.86 0.10 6.82
CA ALA A 17 7.61 -1.09 6.44
C ALA A 17 8.88 -1.30 7.27
N ARG A 18 9.53 -0.22 7.73
CA ARG A 18 10.68 -0.27 8.65
C ARG A 18 10.29 -0.48 10.12
N GLY A 19 9.00 -0.53 10.45
CA GLY A 19 8.51 -0.65 11.83
C GLY A 19 8.58 0.63 12.66
N GLU A 20 8.77 1.77 12.00
CA GLU A 20 8.96 3.08 12.63
C GLU A 20 7.62 3.79 12.86
N LEU A 21 6.54 3.35 12.21
CA LEU A 21 5.22 3.98 12.33
C LEU A 21 4.44 3.54 13.58
N PHE A 22 4.29 2.23 13.77
CA PHE A 22 3.51 1.68 14.89
C PHE A 22 4.38 1.23 16.06
N GLY A 23 5.70 1.21 15.90
CA GLY A 23 6.66 0.78 16.92
C GLY A 23 6.89 -0.73 16.98
N PRO A 24 7.84 -1.19 17.83
CA PRO A 24 8.29 -2.57 17.86
C PRO A 24 7.20 -3.57 18.23
N GLY A 25 7.11 -4.68 17.49
CA GLY A 25 6.14 -5.75 17.73
C GLY A 25 4.72 -5.48 17.19
N ASN A 26 4.50 -4.32 16.57
CA ASN A 26 3.24 -3.97 15.93
C ASN A 26 3.28 -4.24 14.42
N ALA A 27 2.17 -3.95 13.73
CA ALA A 27 2.03 -4.18 12.30
C ALA A 27 3.11 -3.46 11.49
N GLN A 28 3.52 -4.07 10.38
CA GLN A 28 4.42 -3.50 9.39
C GLN A 28 3.85 -3.78 8.01
N LEU A 29 4.01 -2.83 7.08
CA LEU A 29 3.77 -3.11 5.67
C LEU A 29 4.91 -3.96 5.09
N PRO A 30 4.69 -4.70 3.99
CA PRO A 30 5.78 -5.25 3.21
C PRO A 30 6.74 -4.15 2.76
N ALA A 31 8.04 -4.43 2.74
CA ALA A 31 9.02 -3.56 2.10
C ALA A 31 9.07 -3.82 0.57
N PRO A 32 9.57 -2.87 -0.24
CA PRO A 32 9.90 -3.13 -1.64
C PRO A 32 10.79 -4.38 -1.80
N PRO A 33 10.57 -5.20 -2.83
CA PRO A 33 9.67 -4.98 -3.97
C PRO A 33 8.21 -5.41 -3.74
N MET A 34 7.84 -5.84 -2.52
CA MET A 34 6.49 -6.36 -2.21
C MET A 34 5.50 -5.30 -1.71
N LEU A 35 5.92 -4.03 -1.59
CA LEU A 35 5.03 -2.91 -1.26
C LEU A 35 4.21 -2.50 -2.50
N MET A 36 2.93 -2.87 -2.52
CA MET A 36 2.02 -2.71 -3.68
C MET A 36 1.12 -1.47 -3.62
N MET A 37 1.58 -0.40 -2.97
CA MET A 37 0.92 0.91 -2.99
C MET A 37 1.95 2.02 -2.80
N ASP A 38 1.66 3.20 -3.33
CA ASP A 38 2.50 4.39 -3.23
C ASP A 38 1.98 5.39 -2.21
N ARG A 39 0.66 5.36 -1.93
CA ARG A 39 0.01 6.28 -1.00
C ARG A 39 -1.32 5.73 -0.53
N ILE A 40 -1.71 6.13 0.68
CA ILE A 40 -3.08 6.05 1.20
C ILE A 40 -3.65 7.47 1.15
N THR A 41 -4.70 7.70 0.37
CA THR A 41 -5.29 9.03 0.17
C THR A 41 -6.40 9.35 1.16
N ASP A 42 -7.09 8.34 1.69
CA ASP A 42 -8.10 8.50 2.75
C ASP A 42 -8.17 7.24 3.61
N ILE A 43 -8.23 7.42 4.93
CA ILE A 43 -8.54 6.38 5.91
C ILE A 43 -9.42 6.96 7.01
N SER A 44 -10.54 6.29 7.29
CA SER A 44 -11.48 6.70 8.34
C SER A 44 -12.09 5.48 9.03
N GLU A 45 -12.46 5.65 10.29
CA GLU A 45 -13.05 4.61 11.16
C GLU A 45 -14.57 4.46 10.99
N ASP A 46 -15.24 5.46 10.41
CA ASP A 46 -16.70 5.65 10.45
C ASP A 46 -17.36 5.86 9.08
N ARG A 47 -16.57 5.91 7.99
CA ARG A 47 -17.04 5.98 6.61
C ARG A 47 -17.19 4.58 5.98
N GLY A 48 -17.31 4.54 4.65
CA GLY A 48 -17.52 3.33 3.86
C GLY A 48 -19.00 2.95 3.75
N GLU A 49 -19.29 1.99 2.86
CA GLU A 49 -20.65 1.54 2.53
C GLU A 49 -21.44 1.08 3.77
N HIS A 50 -20.75 0.57 4.78
CA HIS A 50 -21.35 0.02 6.00
C HIS A 50 -21.09 0.87 7.25
N GLY A 51 -20.47 2.04 7.13
CA GLY A 51 -20.16 2.92 8.26
C GLY A 51 -19.25 2.30 9.32
N LYS A 52 -18.34 1.40 8.90
CA LYS A 52 -17.39 0.68 9.78
C LYS A 52 -15.93 0.93 9.39
N GLY A 53 -15.70 1.99 8.65
CA GLY A 53 -14.40 2.43 8.17
C GLY A 53 -14.16 2.09 6.70
N HIS A 54 -13.14 2.74 6.15
CA HIS A 54 -12.68 2.54 4.78
C HIS A 54 -11.22 2.97 4.64
N VAL A 55 -10.61 2.53 3.54
CA VAL A 55 -9.28 2.93 3.11
C VAL A 55 -9.30 3.11 1.59
N VAL A 56 -8.69 4.19 1.10
CA VAL A 56 -8.41 4.41 -0.32
C VAL A 56 -6.90 4.53 -0.49
N ALA A 57 -6.34 3.68 -1.34
CA ALA A 57 -4.91 3.65 -1.66
C ALA A 57 -4.69 3.63 -3.16
N GLU A 58 -3.53 4.09 -3.59
CA GLU A 58 -3.16 4.21 -5.00
C GLU A 58 -1.77 3.64 -5.24
N PHE A 59 -1.55 3.12 -6.46
CA PHE A 59 -0.28 2.59 -6.93
C PHE A 59 -0.07 3.08 -8.36
N ASP A 60 1.04 3.78 -8.59
CA ASP A 60 1.37 4.35 -9.89
C ASP A 60 1.94 3.25 -10.79
N ILE A 61 1.33 3.06 -11.96
CA ILE A 61 1.76 2.05 -12.93
C ILE A 61 2.74 2.67 -13.92
N THR A 62 3.96 2.15 -13.92
CA THR A 62 4.99 2.50 -14.91
C THR A 62 5.51 1.23 -15.60
N PRO A 63 5.96 1.31 -16.87
CA PRO A 63 6.44 0.12 -17.60
C PRO A 63 7.65 -0.58 -16.99
N ASP A 64 8.41 0.11 -16.12
CA ASP A 64 9.62 -0.37 -15.45
C ASP A 64 9.36 -1.09 -14.11
N LEU A 65 8.10 -1.29 -13.72
CA LEU A 65 7.78 -2.07 -12.53
C LEU A 65 8.25 -3.53 -12.69
N TRP A 66 8.98 -4.02 -11.68
CA TRP A 66 9.73 -5.28 -11.70
C TRP A 66 8.94 -6.50 -12.16
N PHE A 67 7.63 -6.55 -11.87
CA PHE A 67 6.80 -7.71 -12.18
C PHE A 67 6.47 -7.82 -13.67
N PHE A 68 6.53 -6.72 -14.44
CA PHE A 68 6.26 -6.77 -15.88
C PHE A 68 7.33 -7.52 -16.65
N ASP A 69 8.59 -7.46 -16.21
CA ASP A 69 9.70 -8.18 -16.84
C ASP A 69 9.56 -9.69 -16.71
N CYS A 70 8.95 -10.18 -15.63
CA CYS A 70 8.83 -11.61 -15.35
C CYS A 70 7.42 -12.19 -15.52
N HIS A 71 6.38 -11.35 -15.67
CA HIS A 71 4.99 -11.80 -15.71
C HIS A 71 4.23 -11.10 -16.84
N PHE A 72 4.28 -11.59 -18.08
CA PHE A 72 5.05 -12.71 -18.63
C PHE A 72 6.01 -12.19 -19.70
N PRO A 73 7.13 -12.90 -20.01
CA PRO A 73 8.00 -12.51 -21.10
C PRO A 73 7.24 -12.34 -22.42
N GLY A 74 7.27 -11.13 -23.00
CA GLY A 74 6.54 -10.78 -24.22
C GLY A 74 5.04 -10.48 -24.05
N ASN A 75 4.52 -10.54 -22.82
CA ASN A 75 3.13 -10.21 -22.48
C ASN A 75 3.07 -9.64 -21.04
N PRO A 76 3.54 -8.41 -20.82
CA PRO A 76 3.65 -7.81 -19.49
C PRO A 76 2.28 -7.51 -18.89
N ILE A 77 1.97 -8.10 -17.74
CA ILE A 77 0.71 -7.98 -17.01
C ILE A 77 1.02 -7.98 -15.51
N MET A 78 0.43 -7.07 -14.74
CA MET A 78 0.57 -7.10 -13.28
C MET A 78 -0.01 -8.42 -12.72
N PRO A 79 0.74 -9.18 -11.90
CA PRO A 79 0.21 -10.37 -11.25
C PRO A 79 -1.01 -10.00 -10.39
N GLY A 80 -2.17 -10.56 -10.69
CA GLY A 80 -3.41 -10.25 -9.95
C GLY A 80 -3.31 -10.57 -8.46
N CYS A 81 -2.47 -11.53 -8.07
CA CYS A 81 -2.21 -11.86 -6.67
C CYS A 81 -1.45 -10.78 -5.89
N LEU A 82 -0.80 -9.82 -6.56
CA LEU A 82 -0.18 -8.67 -5.90
C LEU A 82 -1.19 -7.56 -5.60
N GLY A 83 -2.34 -7.56 -6.27
CA GLY A 83 -3.44 -6.61 -6.01
C GLY A 83 -4.56 -7.15 -5.13
N LEU A 84 -4.50 -8.44 -4.74
CA LEU A 84 -5.44 -9.09 -3.83
C LEU A 84 -5.11 -8.76 -2.37
#